data_AF-A0A925FC71-F1
#
_entry.id   AF-A0A925FC71-F1
#
_cell.length_a   1.000
_cell.length_b   1.000
_cell.length_c   1.000
_cell.angle_alpha   90.00
_cell.angle_beta   90.00
_cell.angle_gamma   90.00
#
_symmetry.space_group_name_H-M   'P 1'
#
loop_
_entity.id
_entity.type
_entity.pdbx_description
1 polymer ?
#
loop_
_entity_poly.entity_id
_entity_poly.type
_entity_poly.pdbx_seq_one_letter_code
_entity_poly.pdbx_strand_id
1 'polypeptide(L)'
;LDDVLTEDVYPDVPLYVGGPVEQNTLHFIHRRPDLIPKSRKLGENLYWGGDFEEAQRLLNLGTFPLADVRFFIGYSGWSAGQLNDELKRNSWIVSPAASEFLFDTAPDQFWRAVLRQMGGEYRVLSHYPTDPRLN
;
A
#
# COMPACT_ATOMS: atom_id res chain seq x y z
N LEU A 1 -16.50 2.67 -35.95
CA LEU A 1 -15.06 2.96 -35.78
C LEU A 1 -14.77 3.35 -34.34
N ASP A 2 -15.62 4.15 -33.69
CA ASP A 2 -15.54 4.40 -32.23
C ASP A 2 -15.83 3.16 -31.36
N ASP A 3 -16.66 2.22 -31.84
CA ASP A 3 -16.96 0.95 -31.13
C ASP A 3 -15.80 -0.07 -31.08
N VAL A 4 -14.67 0.20 -31.75
CA VAL A 4 -13.52 -0.72 -31.82
C VAL A 4 -12.36 -0.25 -30.93
N LEU A 5 -12.42 0.97 -30.38
CA LEU A 5 -11.34 1.59 -29.61
C LEU A 5 -11.55 1.55 -28.09
N THR A 6 -12.61 0.89 -27.61
CA THR A 6 -12.99 0.79 -26.19
C THR A 6 -12.53 -0.51 -25.54
N GLU A 7 -11.49 -1.16 -26.06
CA GLU A 7 -10.72 -2.06 -25.22
C GLU A 7 -9.88 -1.18 -24.31
N ASP A 8 -10.41 -0.90 -23.11
CA ASP A 8 -9.59 -0.43 -22.01
C ASP A 8 -8.48 -1.48 -21.81
N VAL A 9 -7.31 -1.19 -22.36
CA VAL A 9 -6.13 -2.04 -22.16
C VAL A 9 -5.68 -1.82 -20.73
N TYR A 10 -6.21 -2.63 -19.82
CA TYR A 10 -5.75 -2.63 -18.44
C TYR A 10 -4.36 -3.26 -18.41
N PRO A 11 -3.30 -2.52 -18.01
CA PRO A 11 -2.05 -3.16 -17.69
C PRO A 11 -2.28 -4.20 -16.57
N ASP A 12 -1.48 -5.26 -16.54
CA ASP A 12 -1.52 -6.24 -15.47
C ASP A 12 -1.03 -5.59 -14.16
N VAL A 13 -1.97 -5.02 -13.41
CA VAL A 13 -1.69 -4.27 -12.19
C VAL A 13 -1.90 -5.17 -10.98
N PRO A 14 -0.86 -5.39 -10.14
CA PRO A 14 -1.01 -6.17 -8.92
C PRO A 14 -2.03 -5.56 -7.96
N LEU A 15 -2.94 -6.40 -7.46
CA LEU A 15 -3.95 -6.05 -6.49
C LEU A 15 -3.65 -6.69 -5.13
N TYR A 16 -3.57 -5.85 -4.10
CA TYR A 16 -3.22 -6.27 -2.75
C TYR A 16 -4.45 -6.25 -1.83
N VAL A 17 -4.36 -6.92 -0.68
CA VAL A 17 -5.39 -6.86 0.36
C VAL A 17 -5.00 -5.79 1.38
N GLY A 18 -5.78 -4.72 1.49
CA GLY A 18 -5.56 -3.64 2.48
C GLY A 18 -6.13 -3.96 3.86
N GLY A 19 -7.12 -4.86 3.93
CA GLY A 19 -7.65 -5.37 5.18
C GLY A 19 -9.03 -6.01 5.04
N PRO A 20 -9.66 -6.37 6.18
CA PRO A 20 -10.94 -7.07 6.20
C PRO A 20 -12.15 -6.15 6.01
N VAL A 21 -11.99 -4.83 6.11
CA VAL A 21 -13.11 -3.88 6.06
C VAL A 21 -13.35 -3.45 4.61
N GLU A 22 -14.63 -3.40 4.22
CA GLU A 22 -15.09 -2.93 2.90
C GLU A 22 -14.32 -3.56 1.72
N GLN A 23 -14.24 -4.89 1.66
CA GLN A 23 -13.53 -5.61 0.58
C GLN A 23 -14.15 -5.45 -0.82
N ASN A 24 -15.15 -4.58 -0.97
CA ASN A 24 -15.72 -4.19 -2.25
C ASN A 24 -15.25 -2.80 -2.70
N THR A 25 -14.39 -2.13 -1.93
CA THR A 25 -13.81 -0.82 -2.29
C THR A 25 -12.38 -0.97 -2.77
N LEU A 26 -12.05 -0.21 -3.82
CA LEU A 26 -10.70 -0.11 -4.34
C LEU A 26 -10.04 1.15 -3.80
N HIS A 27 -8.91 0.96 -3.14
CA HIS A 27 -8.04 2.04 -2.70
C HIS A 27 -6.73 1.98 -3.49
N PHE A 28 -6.11 3.12 -3.71
CA PHE A 28 -4.78 3.15 -4.27
C PHE A 28 -3.92 4.19 -3.57
N ILE A 29 -2.62 3.92 -3.56
CA ILE A 29 -1.61 4.83 -3.03
C ILE A 29 -0.56 5.04 -4.11
N HIS A 30 0.01 6.24 -4.14
CA HIS A 30 0.98 6.62 -5.15
C HIS A 30 1.97 7.68 -4.67
N ARG A 31 3.04 7.88 -5.45
CA ARG A 31 4.08 8.89 -5.22
C ARG A 31 3.99 10.10 -6.16
N ARG A 32 2.95 10.16 -7.01
CA ARG A 32 2.81 11.11 -8.13
C ARG A 32 1.63 12.09 -7.96
N PRO A 33 1.71 13.03 -7.00
CA PRO A 33 0.67 14.06 -6.83
C PRO A 33 0.59 15.04 -8.01
N ASP A 34 1.67 15.11 -8.81
CA ASP A 34 1.76 15.87 -10.06
C ASP A 34 0.87 15.28 -11.16
N LEU A 35 0.70 13.96 -11.16
CA LEU A 35 -0.11 13.24 -12.15
C LEU A 35 -1.55 13.04 -11.68
N ILE A 36 -1.75 12.74 -10.39
CA ILE A 36 -3.07 12.40 -9.84
C ILE A 36 -3.55 13.51 -8.89
N PRO A 37 -4.44 14.40 -9.37
CA PRO A 37 -5.01 15.45 -8.55
C PRO A 37 -6.00 14.88 -7.52
N LYS A 38 -6.41 15.73 -6.55
CA LYS A 38 -7.36 15.40 -5.47
C LYS A 38 -6.92 14.27 -4.54
N SER A 39 -5.65 13.88 -4.59
CA SER A 39 -5.06 12.88 -3.71
C SER A 39 -4.82 13.45 -2.30
N ARG A 40 -4.93 12.60 -1.27
CA ARG A 40 -4.68 12.99 0.12
C ARG A 40 -3.24 12.66 0.51
N LYS A 41 -2.46 13.65 0.91
CA LYS A 41 -1.10 13.44 1.42
C LYS A 41 -1.13 12.67 2.75
N LEU A 42 -0.41 11.55 2.82
CA LEU A 42 -0.24 10.73 4.02
C LEU A 42 1.13 10.95 4.68
N GLY A 43 2.16 11.25 3.89
CA GLY A 43 3.53 11.42 4.37
C GLY A 43 4.47 11.97 3.30
N GLU A 44 5.77 11.79 3.50
CA GLU A 44 6.78 12.17 2.50
C GLU A 44 6.65 11.27 1.26
N ASN A 45 6.35 11.89 0.12
CA ASN A 45 6.15 11.21 -1.16
C ASN A 45 5.10 10.09 -1.12
N LEU A 46 4.09 10.18 -0.24
CA LEU A 46 3.02 9.18 -0.15
C LEU A 46 1.64 9.84 -0.14
N TYR A 47 0.81 9.43 -1.08
CA TYR A 47 -0.52 9.97 -1.31
C TYR A 47 -1.52 8.83 -1.43
N TRP A 48 -2.74 9.07 -0.94
CA TRP A 48 -3.86 8.11 -0.97
C TRP A 48 -5.02 8.66 -1.79
N GLY A 49 -5.54 7.77 -2.65
CA GLY A 49 -6.65 8.07 -3.54
C GLY A 49 -6.32 9.20 -4.51
N GLY A 50 -7.36 9.87 -4.99
CA GLY A 50 -7.29 10.90 -6.01
C GLY A 50 -8.29 10.62 -7.12
N ASP A 51 -8.06 11.24 -8.27
CA ASP A 51 -8.90 11.05 -9.44
C ASP A 51 -8.62 9.69 -10.10
N PHE A 52 -9.52 8.73 -9.89
CA PHE A 52 -9.34 7.34 -10.35
C PHE A 52 -9.42 7.21 -11.87
N GLU A 53 -10.32 7.96 -12.52
CA GLU A 53 -10.44 7.97 -13.98
C GLU A 53 -9.15 8.46 -14.63
N GLU A 54 -8.53 9.49 -14.05
CA GLU A 54 -7.23 9.99 -14.52
C GLU A 54 -6.10 8.97 -14.28
N ALA A 55 -6.10 8.29 -13.14
CA ALA A 55 -5.13 7.22 -12.87
C ALA A 55 -5.25 6.09 -13.91
N GLN A 56 -6.47 5.65 -14.22
CA GLN A 56 -6.73 4.63 -15.26
C GLN A 56 -6.25 5.11 -16.63
N ARG A 57 -6.60 6.34 -17.03
CA ARG A 57 -6.19 6.93 -18.30
C ARG A 57 -4.67 6.96 -18.45
N LEU A 58 -3.97 7.43 -17.41
CA LEU A 58 -2.51 7.56 -17.44
C LEU A 58 -1.78 6.20 -17.40
N LEU A 59 -2.37 5.19 -16.75
CA LEU A 59 -1.89 3.81 -16.76
C LEU A 59 -2.02 3.18 -18.15
N ASN A 60 -3.17 3.35 -18.80
CA ASN A 60 -3.41 2.84 -20.16
C ASN A 60 -2.50 3.53 -21.19
N LEU A 61 -2.15 4.80 -20.97
CA LEU A 61 -1.19 5.55 -21.79
C LEU A 61 0.28 5.21 -21.48
N GLY A 62 0.57 4.44 -20.42
CA GLY A 62 1.94 4.12 -19.99
C GLY A 62 2.72 5.30 -19.40
N THR A 63 2.04 6.41 -19.09
CA THR A 63 2.64 7.63 -18.52
C THR A 63 2.67 7.66 -17.00
N PHE A 64 1.91 6.76 -16.35
CA PHE A 64 1.96 6.54 -14.91
C PHE A 64 2.69 5.22 -14.62
N PRO A 65 3.93 5.26 -14.10
CA PRO A 65 4.69 4.04 -13.84
C PRO A 65 4.00 3.14 -12.82
N LEU A 66 3.85 1.85 -13.14
CA LEU A 66 3.31 0.85 -12.20
C LEU A 66 4.13 0.73 -10.91
N ALA A 67 5.42 1.07 -10.96
CA ALA A 67 6.28 1.12 -9.78
C ALA A 67 5.89 2.23 -8.79
N ASP A 68 5.13 3.24 -9.22
CA ASP A 68 4.75 4.40 -8.40
C ASP A 68 3.33 4.33 -7.86
N VAL A 69 2.61 3.21 -8.09
CA VAL A 69 1.23 3.02 -7.65
C VAL A 69 1.00 1.60 -7.13
N ARG A 70 0.19 1.47 -6.09
CA ARG A 70 -0.28 0.18 -5.59
C ARG A 70 -1.78 0.25 -5.30
N PHE A 71 -2.50 -0.79 -5.69
CA PHE A 71 -3.93 -0.92 -5.51
C PHE A 71 -4.25 -1.93 -4.41
N PHE A 72 -5.25 -1.61 -3.59
CA PHE A 72 -5.67 -2.39 -2.44
C PHE A 72 -7.17 -2.58 -2.47
N ILE A 73 -7.62 -3.81 -2.23
CA ILE A 73 -9.01 -4.09 -1.88
C ILE A 73 -9.18 -3.94 -0.37
N GLY A 74 -10.18 -3.15 0.02
CA GLY A 74 -10.53 -2.92 1.42
C GLY A 74 -9.42 -2.24 2.22
N TYR A 75 -9.65 -2.11 3.51
CA TYR A 75 -8.72 -1.48 4.43
C TYR A 75 -8.77 -2.10 5.84
N SER A 76 -7.75 -1.78 6.63
CA SER A 76 -7.74 -2.05 8.07
C SER A 76 -8.19 -0.79 8.79
N GLY A 77 -9.29 -0.91 9.54
CA GLY A 77 -9.89 0.19 10.28
C GLY A 77 -9.88 -0.09 11.78
N TRP A 78 -9.76 0.97 12.58
CA TRP A 78 -9.85 0.89 14.02
C TRP A 78 -11.08 1.64 14.51
N SER A 79 -11.80 1.03 15.44
CA SER A 79 -12.82 1.73 16.21
C SER A 79 -12.18 2.76 17.15
N ALA A 80 -12.98 3.71 17.64
CA ALA A 80 -12.49 4.73 18.56
C ALA A 80 -11.80 4.09 19.79
N GLY A 81 -10.56 4.49 20.06
CA GLY A 81 -9.75 3.96 21.18
C GLY A 81 -9.07 2.61 20.92
N GLN A 82 -9.50 1.83 19.93
CA GLN A 82 -8.99 0.47 19.69
C GLN A 82 -7.49 0.44 19.42
N LEU A 83 -7.00 1.28 18.49
CA LEU A 83 -5.57 1.34 18.16
C LEU A 83 -4.73 1.68 19.40
N ASN A 84 -5.20 2.61 20.22
CA ASN A 84 -4.49 3.02 21.44
C ASN A 84 -4.41 1.88 22.46
N ASP A 85 -5.46 1.10 22.60
CA ASP A 85 -5.47 -0.06 23.50
C ASP A 85 -4.59 -1.20 22.97
N GLU A 86 -4.55 -1.41 21.64
CA GLU A 86 -3.64 -2.37 21.01
C GLU A 86 -2.17 -1.96 21.17
N LEU A 87 -1.85 -0.67 21.05
CA LEU A 87 -0.51 -0.13 21.32
C LEU A 87 -0.09 -0.35 22.78
N LYS A 88 -0.99 -0.10 23.75
CA LYS A 88 -0.72 -0.37 25.17
C LYS A 88 -0.46 -1.85 25.47
N ARG A 89 -1.01 -2.76 24.67
CA ARG A 89 -0.81 -4.22 24.78
C ARG A 89 0.41 -4.72 24.02
N ASN A 90 1.20 -3.83 23.41
CA ASN A 90 2.33 -4.18 22.54
C ASN A 90 1.92 -5.09 21.37
N SER A 91 0.68 -4.96 20.87
CA SER A 91 0.21 -5.71 19.69
C SER A 91 0.81 -5.17 18.37
N TRP A 92 1.33 -3.94 18.37
CA TRP A 92 1.90 -3.29 17.20
C TRP A 92 3.29 -2.73 17.49
N ILE A 93 4.15 -2.82 16.49
CA ILE A 93 5.45 -2.17 16.45
C ILE A 93 5.31 -0.97 15.52
N VAL A 94 5.50 0.24 16.06
CA VAL A 94 5.37 1.49 15.28
C VAL A 94 6.72 1.90 14.72
N SER A 95 6.77 2.11 13.41
CA SER A 95 7.94 2.64 12.70
C SER A 95 7.52 3.87 11.89
N PRO A 96 8.42 4.84 11.68
CA PRO A 96 8.24 5.85 10.65
C PRO A 96 7.95 5.19 9.31
N ALA A 97 6.94 5.69 8.61
CA ALA A 97 6.60 5.21 7.27
C ALA A 97 7.63 5.76 6.27
N ALA A 98 8.35 4.87 5.59
CA ALA A 98 9.24 5.23 4.49
C ALA A 98 8.57 4.79 3.17
N SER A 99 8.15 5.78 2.37
CA SER A 99 7.48 5.55 1.09
C SER A 99 8.32 4.72 0.13
N GLU A 100 9.64 4.87 0.16
CA GLU A 100 10.61 4.07 -0.60
C GLU A 100 10.40 2.56 -0.37
N PHE A 101 10.29 2.10 0.88
CA PHE A 101 10.08 0.68 1.16
C PHE A 101 8.75 0.17 0.62
N LEU A 102 7.72 1.02 0.66
CA LEU A 102 6.37 0.62 0.26
C LEU A 102 6.30 0.28 -1.22
N PHE A 103 7.09 0.94 -2.07
CA PHE A 103 7.07 0.69 -3.51
C PHE A 103 8.24 -0.15 -3.98
N ASP A 104 9.43 0.02 -3.38
CA ASP A 104 10.69 -0.55 -3.87
C ASP A 104 11.03 -1.91 -3.23
N THR A 105 10.26 -2.36 -2.23
CA THR A 105 10.42 -3.68 -1.61
C THR A 105 9.33 -4.66 -2.05
N ALA A 106 9.74 -5.89 -2.36
CA ALA A 106 8.81 -6.97 -2.65
C ALA A 106 7.93 -7.30 -1.43
N PRO A 107 6.64 -7.63 -1.60
CA PRO A 107 5.70 -7.83 -0.49
C PRO A 107 6.16 -8.86 0.56
N ASP A 108 6.80 -9.94 0.12
CA ASP A 108 7.34 -11.02 0.96
C ASP A 108 8.57 -10.57 1.79
N GLN A 109 9.27 -9.54 1.32
CA GLN A 109 10.45 -8.98 1.99
C GLN A 109 10.13 -7.75 2.82
N PHE A 110 8.97 -7.13 2.60
CA PHE A 110 8.57 -5.85 3.20
C PHE A 110 8.67 -5.89 4.74
N TRP A 111 8.07 -6.89 5.38
CA TRP A 111 8.11 -7.03 6.84
C TRP A 111 9.54 -7.16 7.38
N ARG A 112 10.37 -7.98 6.74
CA ARG A 112 11.77 -8.18 7.13
C ARG A 112 12.60 -6.92 6.93
N ALA A 113 12.34 -6.18 5.85
CA ALA A 113 13.04 -4.94 5.53
C ALA A 113 12.76 -3.86 6.58
N VAL A 114 11.48 -3.67 6.95
CA VAL A 114 11.07 -2.74 8.00
C VAL A 114 11.70 -3.10 9.34
N LEU A 115 11.62 -4.37 9.78
CA LEU A 115 12.22 -4.80 11.06
C LEU A 115 13.75 -4.64 11.08
N ARG A 116 14.44 -4.87 9.96
CA ARG A 116 15.89 -4.66 9.85
C ARG A 116 16.26 -3.19 9.98
N GLN A 117 15.48 -2.29 9.39
CA GLN A 117 15.69 -0.85 9.47
C GLN A 117 15.52 -0.33 10.91
N MET A 118 14.54 -0.86 11.65
CA MET A 118 14.33 -0.49 13.05
C MET A 118 15.54 -0.85 13.95
N GLY A 119 16.34 -1.84 13.56
CA GLY A 119 17.56 -2.22 14.27
C GLY A 119 17.32 -2.78 15.67
N GLY A 120 18.39 -2.91 16.45
CA GLY A 120 18.32 -3.37 17.85
C GLY A 120 17.69 -4.76 18.00
N GLU A 121 16.76 -4.87 18.96
CA GLU A 121 16.06 -6.11 19.31
C GLU A 121 15.10 -6.59 18.21
N TYR A 122 14.62 -5.70 17.33
CA TYR A 122 13.71 -6.02 16.22
C TYR A 122 14.37 -6.84 15.09
N ARG A 123 15.69 -6.82 15.01
CA ARG A 123 16.45 -7.64 14.05
C ARG A 123 16.34 -9.13 14.37
N VAL A 124 16.14 -9.50 15.64
CA VAL A 124 15.89 -10.88 16.07
C VAL A 124 14.51 -11.33 15.59
N LEU A 125 13.50 -10.45 15.66
CA LEU A 125 12.14 -10.71 15.16
C LEU A 125 12.08 -10.88 13.63
N SER A 126 13.01 -10.29 12.87
CA SER A 126 13.06 -10.47 11.41
C SER A 126 13.37 -11.90 10.94
N HIS A 127 13.88 -12.75 11.83
CA HIS A 127 14.14 -14.16 11.57
C HIS A 127 12.96 -15.08 11.94
N TYR A 128 11.94 -14.57 12.64
CA TYR A 128 10.76 -15.39 12.95
C TYR A 128 9.97 -15.68 11.68
N PRO A 129 9.50 -16.92 11.48
CA PRO A 129 8.65 -17.27 10.36
C PRO A 129 7.33 -16.49 10.41
N THR A 130 6.76 -16.22 9.24
CA THR A 130 5.46 -15.55 9.10
C THR A 130 4.29 -16.34 9.71
N ASP A 131 4.49 -17.63 10.02
CA ASP A 131 3.52 -18.47 10.69
C ASP A 131 3.93 -18.72 12.16
N PRO A 132 3.15 -18.22 13.15
CA PRO A 132 3.44 -18.42 14.58
C PRO A 132 3.33 -19.88 15.03
N ARG A 133 2.86 -20.79 14.18
CA ARG A 133 2.78 -22.25 14.44
C ARG A 133 4.08 -23.02 14.14
N LEU A 134 5.12 -22.34 13.65
CA LEU A 134 6.42 -22.94 13.31
C LEU A 134 7.46 -22.82 14.45
N ASN A 135 7.01 -22.58 15.69
CA ASN A 135 7.85 -22.65 16.90
C ASN A 135 7.72 -24.01 17.59
#